data_AF-A0A4P6UQF3-F1
#
_entry.id   AF-A0A4P6UQF3-F1
#
_cell.length_a   1.000
_cell.length_b   1.000
_cell.length_c   1.000
_cell.angle_alpha   90.00
_cell.angle_beta   90.00
_cell.angle_gamma   90.00
#
_symmetry.space_group_name_H-M   'P 1'
#
loop_
_entity.id
_entity.type
_entity.pdbx_description
1 polymer ?
#
loop_
_entity_poly.entity_id
_entity_poly.type
_entity_poly.pdbx_seq_one_letter_code
_entity_poly.pdbx_strand_id
1 'polypeptide(L)' 'MNLAKFVMLLFSIAALLSMISIGYAIAIGSIVSIIASIVALIAVMGIGFGMKRKFREKGLL' A
#
# COMPACT_ATOMS: atom_id res chain seq x y z
N MET A 1 -1.31 11.26 19.34
CA MET A 1 -0.86 10.84 17.99
C MET A 1 -1.58 11.70 16.96
N ASN A 2 -0.86 12.45 16.13
CA ASN A 2 -1.49 13.23 15.05
C ASN A 2 -2.19 12.27 14.08
N LEU A 3 -3.44 12.57 13.71
CA LEU A 3 -4.26 11.76 12.77
C LEU A 3 -3.50 11.41 11.48
N ALA A 4 -2.63 12.32 11.00
CA ALA A 4 -1.77 12.08 9.85
C ALA A 4 -0.81 10.89 10.00
N LYS A 5 -0.20 10.70 11.17
CA LYS A 5 0.68 9.56 11.44
C LYS A 5 -0.11 8.24 11.49
N PHE A 6 -1.33 8.28 12.00
CA PHE A 6 -2.23 7.11 12.03
C PHE A 6 -2.69 6.71 10.61
N VAL A 7 -3.04 7.68 9.77
CA VAL A 7 -3.43 7.43 8.37
C VAL A 7 -2.26 6.83 7.56
N MET A 8 -1.02 7.28 7.80
CA MET A 8 0.15 6.64 7.17
C MET A 8 0.41 5.22 7.67
N LEU A 9 0.19 4.95 8.96
CA LEU A 9 0.33 3.62 9.53
C LEU A 9 -0.68 2.65 8.90
N LEU A 10 -1.91 3.10 8.65
CA LEU A 10 -2.92 2.31 7.94
C LEU A 10 -2.50 2.00 6.49
N PHE A 11 -1.87 2.96 5.80
CA PHE A 11 -1.32 2.71 4.46
C PHE A 11 -0.15 1.73 4.46
N SER A 12 0.71 1.77 5.48
CA SER A 12 1.79 0.79 5.65
C SER A 12 1.24 -0.62 5.90
N ILE A 13 0.17 -0.74 6.69
CA ILE A 13 -0.52 -2.03 6.90
C ILE A 13 -1.17 -2.51 5.61
N ALA A 14 -1.84 -1.64 4.85
CA ALA A 14 -2.42 -1.99 3.56
C ALA A 14 -1.36 -2.46 2.55
N ALA A 15 -0.19 -1.83 2.52
CA ALA A 15 0.94 -2.25 1.68
C ALA A 15 1.48 -3.62 2.10
N LEU A 16 1.58 -3.88 3.41
CA LEU A 16 1.99 -5.17 3.96
C LEU A 16 1.02 -6.29 3.55
N LEU A 17 -0.29 -6.06 3.70
CA LEU A 17 -1.34 -6.98 3.22
C LEU A 17 -1.21 -7.24 1.72
N SER A 18 -0.96 -6.20 0.93
CA SER A 18 -0.78 -6.35 -0.52
C SER A 18 0.46 -7.20 -0.87
N MET A 19 1.57 -7.08 -0.13
CA MET A 19 2.74 -7.96 -0.33
C MET A 19 2.47 -9.40 0.07
N ILE A 20 1.73 -9.64 1.15
CA ILE A 20 1.34 -10.99 1.57
C ILE A 20 0.44 -11.64 0.51
N SER A 21 -0.52 -10.90 -0.05
CA SER A 21 -1.37 -11.38 -1.14
C SER A 21 -0.59 -11.74 -2.41
N ILE A 22 0.47 -11.01 -2.74
CA ILE A 22 1.38 -11.39 -3.84
C ILE A 22 2.03 -12.75 -3.56
N GLY A 23 2.57 -12.95 -2.36
CA GLY A 23 3.18 -14.23 -1.97
C GLY A 23 2.20 -15.41 -2.06
N TYR A 24 0.96 -15.19 -1.62
CA TYR A 24 -0.11 -16.18 -1.74
C TYR A 24 -0.51 -16.45 -3.21
N ALA A 25 -0.61 -15.41 -4.03
CA ALA A 25 -0.90 -15.53 -5.46
C ALA A 25 0.18 -16.34 -6.20
N ILE A 26 1.45 -16.14 -5.85
CA ILE A 26 2.58 -16.92 -6.38
C ILE A 26 2.49 -18.39 -5.94
N ALA A 27 2.13 -18.66 -4.68
CA ALA A 27 2.01 -20.03 -4.16
C ALA A 27 0.90 -20.84 -4.88
N ILE A 28 -0.16 -20.17 -5.34
CA ILE A 28 -1.23 -20.79 -6.14
C ILE A 28 -0.81 -20.99 -7.62
N GLY A 29 0.25 -20.31 -8.08
CA GLY A 29 0.75 -20.43 -9.45
C GLY A 29 -0.16 -19.82 -10.52
N SER A 30 -1.13 -18.98 -10.15
CA SER A 30 -2.07 -18.37 -11.09
C SER A 30 -1.53 -17.03 -11.61
N ILE A 31 -1.25 -16.96 -12.92
CA ILE A 31 -0.77 -15.75 -13.60
C ILE A 31 -1.73 -14.57 -13.41
N VAL A 32 -3.04 -14.82 -13.39
CA VAL A 32 -4.06 -13.77 -13.24
C VAL A 32 -3.99 -13.15 -11.84
N SER A 33 -3.84 -13.96 -10.79
CA SER A 33 -3.76 -13.44 -9.42
C SER A 33 -2.43 -12.71 -9.17
N ILE A 34 -1.35 -13.13 -9.81
CA ILE A 34 -0.05 -12.43 -9.75
C ILE A 34 -0.18 -11.03 -10.35
N ILE A 35 -0.74 -10.91 -11.57
CA ILE A 35 -0.94 -9.61 -12.23
C ILE A 35 -1.87 -8.71 -11.40
N ALA A 36 -2.98 -9.24 -10.91
CA ALA A 36 -3.92 -8.48 -10.07
C ALA A 36 -3.24 -7.97 -8.79
N SER A 37 -2.39 -8.78 -8.15
CA SER A 37 -1.70 -8.40 -6.92
C SER A 37 -0.58 -7.36 -7.16
N ILE A 38 0.09 -7.39 -8.32
CA ILE A 38 1.04 -6.36 -8.73
C ILE A 38 0.32 -5.02 -8.94
N VAL A 39 -0.81 -5.02 -9.65
CA VAL A 39 -1.61 -3.80 -9.86
C VAL A 39 -2.12 -3.23 -8.53
N ALA A 40 -2.58 -4.09 -7.62
CA ALA A 40 -2.98 -3.68 -6.27
C ALA A 40 -1.83 -3.03 -5.50
N LEU A 41 -0.62 -3.59 -5.56
CA LEU A 41 0.55 -3.03 -4.91
C LEU A 41 0.93 -1.65 -5.49
N ILE A 42 0.90 -1.49 -6.81
CA ILE A 42 1.15 -0.20 -7.48
C ILE A 42 0.11 0.83 -7.04
N ALA A 43 -1.17 0.46 -6.96
CA ALA A 43 -2.23 1.35 -6.51
C ALA A 43 -2.03 1.80 -5.05
N VAL A 44 -1.76 0.85 -4.14
CA VAL A 44 -1.52 1.15 -2.71
C VAL A 44 -0.27 2.00 -2.52
N MET A 45 0.83 1.70 -3.21
CA MET A 45 2.04 2.53 -3.15
C MET A 45 1.79 3.92 -3.74
N GLY A 46 1.17 4.02 -4.92
CA GLY A 46 0.89 5.29 -5.58
C GLY A 46 0.04 6.23 -4.73
N ILE A 47 -1.06 5.72 -4.15
CA ILE A 47 -1.92 6.51 -3.26
C ILE A 47 -1.19 6.85 -1.96
N GLY A 48 -0.45 5.89 -1.38
CA GLY A 48 0.30 6.09 -0.14
C GLY A 48 1.39 7.16 -0.27
N PHE A 49 2.13 7.17 -1.38
CA PHE A 49 3.14 8.19 -1.68
C PHE A 49 2.52 9.57 -1.95
N GLY A 50 1.41 9.63 -2.69
CA GLY A 50 0.69 10.89 -2.93
C GLY A 50 0.16 11.51 -1.63
N MET A 51 -0.34 10.68 -0.73
CA MET A 51 -0.86 11.12 0.56
C MET A 51 0.27 11.50 1.53
N LYS A 52 1.40 10.78 1.53
CA LYS A 52 2.65 11.18 2.21
C LYS A 52 3.08 12.59 1.81
N ARG A 53 3.04 12.90 0.51
CA ARG A 53 3.44 14.21 -0.02
C ARG A 53 2.53 15.32 0.50
N LYS A 54 1.21 15.10 0.44
CA LYS A 54 0.21 16.05 0.99
C LYS A 54 0.35 16.28 2.50
N PHE A 55 0.71 15.25 3.27
CA PHE A 55 0.90 15.42 4.72
C PHE A 55 2.19 16.20 5.06
N ARG A 56 3.26 16.04 4.27
CA ARG A 56 4.48 16.85 4.39
C ARG A 56 4.23 18.32 4.01
N GLU A 57 3.51 18.57 2.92
CA GLU A 57 3.15 19.94 2.50
C GLU A 57 2.30 20.68 3.53
N LYS A 58 1.54 19.95 4.35
CA LYS A 58 0.73 20.50 5.44
C LYS A 58 1.45 20.57 6.80
N GLY A 59 2.75 20.24 6.87
CA GLY A 59 3.53 20.26 8.12
C GLY A 59 3.06 19.25 9.18
N LEU A 60 2.24 18.27 8.79
CA LEU A 60 1.72 17.22 9.67
C LEU A 60 2.69 16.03 9.81
N LEU A 61 3.80 16.07 9.06
CA LEU A 61 4.88 15.09 8.94
C LEU A 61 6.18 15.77 8.55
#